data_AF-M0IAI0-F1
#
_entry.id   AF-M0IAI0-F1
#
_cell.length_a   1.000
_cell.length_b   1.000
_cell.length_c   1.000
_cell.angle_alpha   90.00
_cell.angle_beta   90.00
_cell.angle_gamma   90.00
#
_symmetry.space_group_name_H-M   'P 1'
#
loop_
_entity.id
_entity.type
_entity.pdbx_description
1 polymer ?
#
loop_
_entity_poly.entity_id
_entity_poly.type
_entity_poly.pdbx_seq_one_letter_code
_entity_poly.pdbx_strand_id
1 'polypeptide(L)'
;MPKPKDEFDTLYGYLLYEPADILDPDYMYTVGEIARLMQGLSVQADLNEETEDRIVQWTIPWIIANQDDFVINDPRSDEPGYFGLHPDAVPDDEDGQKEDDEE
;
A
#
# COMPACT_ATOMS: atom_id res chain seq x y z
N MET A 1 -22.24 17.15 -14.76
CA MET A 1 -22.18 18.45 -14.03
C MET A 1 -21.95 18.15 -12.56
N PRO A 2 -21.15 18.96 -11.83
CA PRO A 2 -20.94 18.78 -10.40
C PRO A 2 -22.24 18.98 -9.60
N LYS A 3 -22.30 18.39 -8.40
CA LYS A 3 -23.42 18.47 -7.46
C LYS A 3 -23.01 19.26 -6.20
N PRO A 4 -23.87 20.12 -5.65
CA PRO A 4 -23.59 20.83 -4.40
C PRO A 4 -23.62 19.85 -3.21
N LYS A 5 -22.82 20.11 -2.18
CA LYS A 5 -22.61 19.17 -1.05
C LYS A 5 -23.84 18.99 -0.16
N ASP A 6 -24.74 19.97 -0.16
CA ASP A 6 -26.00 19.96 0.59
C ASP A 6 -27.10 19.09 -0.04
N GLU A 7 -26.88 18.56 -1.25
CA GLU A 7 -27.71 17.48 -1.83
C GLU A 7 -27.49 16.12 -1.15
N PHE A 8 -26.51 15.99 -0.23
CA PHE A 8 -26.16 14.72 0.43
C PHE A 8 -26.39 14.78 1.94
N ASP A 9 -27.16 13.81 2.47
CA ASP A 9 -27.47 13.72 3.91
C ASP A 9 -26.26 13.35 4.78
N THR A 10 -25.22 12.75 4.20
CA THR A 10 -24.02 12.32 4.91
C THR A 10 -22.82 12.40 4.00
N LEU A 11 -21.70 12.90 4.54
CA LEU A 11 -20.40 12.94 3.89
C LEU A 11 -19.43 12.11 4.74
N TYR A 12 -18.72 11.19 4.11
CA TYR A 12 -17.67 10.42 4.75
C TYR A 12 -16.31 11.00 4.37
N GLY A 13 -15.33 10.85 5.27
CA GLY A 13 -13.94 11.04 4.91
C GLY A 13 -13.58 10.05 3.79
N TYR A 14 -12.84 10.52 2.79
CA TYR A 14 -12.25 9.60 1.82
C TYR A 14 -11.06 8.93 2.51
N LEU A 15 -11.23 7.65 2.86
CA LEU A 15 -10.19 6.84 3.48
C LEU A 15 -9.50 6.03 2.38
N LEU A 16 -8.18 6.11 2.35
CA LEU A 16 -7.33 5.21 1.60
C LEU A 16 -6.73 4.23 2.61
N TYR A 17 -6.44 3.01 2.15
CA TYR A 17 -5.65 2.07 2.94
C TYR A 17 -4.30 2.69 3.32
N GLU A 18 -3.84 2.42 4.54
CA GLU A 18 -2.49 2.75 4.98
C GLU A 18 -1.50 1.74 4.37
N PRO A 19 -0.22 2.08 4.23
CA PRO A 19 0.75 1.14 3.67
C PRO A 19 0.81 -0.21 4.38
N ALA A 20 0.69 -0.21 5.71
CA ALA A 20 0.68 -1.42 6.53
C ALA A 20 -0.54 -2.33 6.31
N ASP A 21 -1.64 -1.80 5.77
CA ASP A 21 -2.81 -2.61 5.40
C ASP A 21 -2.58 -3.44 4.12
N ILE A 22 -1.58 -3.06 3.32
CA ILE A 22 -1.40 -3.57 1.94
C ILE A 22 -0.11 -4.39 1.83
N LEU A 23 0.94 -3.97 2.53
CA LEU A 23 2.28 -4.51 2.37
C LEU A 23 2.64 -5.43 3.54
N ASP A 24 3.33 -6.52 3.21
CA ASP A 24 3.93 -7.38 4.21
C ASP A 24 5.25 -6.75 4.69
N PRO A 25 5.49 -6.62 6.01
CA PRO A 25 6.66 -5.95 6.57
C PRO A 25 7.99 -6.64 6.23
N ASP A 26 7.97 -7.93 5.87
CA ASP A 26 9.18 -8.69 5.55
C ASP A 26 9.62 -8.57 4.08
N TYR A 27 8.86 -7.86 3.25
CA TYR A 27 9.07 -7.79 1.80
C TYR A 27 9.32 -6.37 1.28
N MET A 28 9.97 -6.32 0.11
CA MET A 28 10.23 -5.12 -0.66
C MET A 28 9.62 -5.29 -2.05
N TYR A 29 9.00 -4.24 -2.57
CA TYR A 29 8.16 -4.27 -3.77
C TYR A 29 8.53 -3.17 -4.75
N THR A 30 8.46 -3.44 -6.04
CA THR A 30 8.43 -2.39 -7.06
C THR A 30 7.11 -1.60 -7.00
N VAL A 31 7.07 -0.39 -7.57
CA VAL A 31 5.83 0.40 -7.66
C VAL A 31 4.73 -0.37 -8.41
N GLY A 32 5.08 -1.18 -9.40
CA GLY A 32 4.11 -2.00 -10.14
C GLY A 32 3.52 -3.13 -9.30
N GLU A 33 4.29 -3.72 -8.39
CA GLU A 33 3.78 -4.73 -7.46
C GLU A 33 2.88 -4.11 -6.40
N ILE A 34 3.25 -2.96 -5.83
CA ILE A 34 2.39 -2.19 -4.91
C ILE A 34 1.08 -1.82 -5.60
N ALA A 35 1.14 -1.35 -6.86
CA ALA A 35 -0.05 -1.01 -7.62
C ALA A 35 -1.00 -2.20 -7.78
N ARG A 36 -0.49 -3.41 -8.02
CA ARG A 36 -1.29 -4.64 -8.08
C ARG A 36 -1.92 -4.98 -6.71
N LEU A 37 -1.14 -4.91 -5.63
CA LEU A 37 -1.64 -5.16 -4.27
C LEU A 37 -2.74 -4.17 -3.87
N MET A 38 -2.62 -2.89 -4.23
CA MET A 38 -3.67 -1.88 -4.04
C MET A 38 -4.98 -2.22 -4.76
N GLN A 39 -4.93 -3.04 -5.83
CA GLN A 39 -6.12 -3.55 -6.52
C GLN A 39 -6.62 -4.89 -5.96
N GLY A 40 -5.98 -5.44 -4.92
CA GLY A 40 -6.26 -6.79 -4.40
C GLY A 40 -5.78 -7.91 -5.31
N LEU A 41 -4.81 -7.63 -6.20
CA LEU A 41 -4.22 -8.61 -7.11
C LEU A 41 -2.93 -9.19 -6.54
N SER A 42 -2.51 -10.35 -7.05
CA SER A 42 -1.19 -10.88 -6.72
C SER A 42 -0.08 -10.04 -7.37
N VAL A 43 1.10 -10.02 -6.75
CA VAL A 43 2.29 -9.32 -7.31
C VAL A 43 2.72 -9.86 -8.69
N GLN A 44 2.36 -11.10 -9.00
CA GLN A 44 2.63 -11.77 -10.28
C GLN A 44 1.44 -11.73 -11.25
N ALA A 45 0.43 -10.90 -11.01
CA ALA A 45 -0.73 -10.80 -11.89
C ALA A 45 -0.31 -10.28 -13.28
N ASP A 46 -0.68 -11.03 -14.32
CA ASP A 46 -0.47 -10.68 -15.71
C ASP A 46 -1.49 -9.62 -16.15
N LEU A 47 -1.00 -8.41 -16.40
CA LEU A 47 -1.80 -7.26 -16.81
C LEU A 47 -1.30 -6.80 -18.18
N ASN A 48 -2.21 -6.26 -18.99
CA ASN A 48 -1.79 -5.53 -20.18
C ASN A 48 -1.12 -4.21 -19.77
N GLU A 49 -0.21 -3.73 -20.62
CA GLU A 49 0.59 -2.52 -20.40
C GLU A 49 -0.25 -1.28 -20.06
N GLU A 50 -1.35 -1.04 -20.79
CA GLU A 50 -2.22 0.12 -20.55
C GLU A 50 -2.84 0.10 -19.14
N THR A 51 -3.23 -1.08 -18.67
CA THR A 51 -3.81 -1.25 -17.33
C THR A 51 -2.73 -1.08 -16.27
N GLU A 52 -1.55 -1.68 -16.47
CA GLU A 52 -0.42 -1.55 -15.54
C GLU A 52 0.03 -0.09 -15.39
N ASP A 53 0.22 0.61 -16.51
CA ASP A 53 0.58 2.04 -16.52
C ASP A 53 -0.44 2.88 -15.76
N ARG A 54 -1.74 2.59 -15.93
CA ARG A 54 -2.80 3.34 -15.26
C ARG A 54 -2.76 3.16 -13.75
N ILE A 55 -2.63 1.93 -13.27
CA ILE A 55 -2.62 1.68 -11.82
C ILE A 55 -1.33 2.21 -11.18
N VAL A 56 -0.19 2.15 -11.87
CA VAL A 56 1.06 2.74 -11.42
C VAL A 56 0.93 4.25 -11.25
N GLN A 57 0.31 4.94 -12.22
CA GLN A 57 0.07 6.38 -12.13
C GLN A 57 -0.81 6.78 -10.94
N TRP A 58 -1.75 5.93 -10.53
CA TRP A 58 -2.58 6.17 -9.34
C TRP A 58 -1.85 5.89 -8.03
N THR A 59 -0.93 4.92 -8.05
CA THR A 59 -0.18 4.46 -6.88
C THR A 59 0.90 5.47 -6.48
N ILE A 60 1.58 6.10 -7.45
CA ILE A 60 2.68 7.05 -7.18
C ILE A 60 2.26 8.20 -6.23
N PRO A 61 1.14 8.92 -6.46
CA PRO A 61 0.68 9.95 -5.53
C PRO A 61 0.41 9.43 -4.11
N TRP A 62 -0.09 8.21 -3.99
CA TRP A 62 -0.33 7.58 -2.69
C TRP A 62 0.98 7.21 -1.98
N ILE A 63 2.00 6.71 -2.69
CA ILE A 63 3.34 6.48 -2.12
C ILE A 63 3.94 7.81 -1.62
N ILE A 64 3.87 8.87 -2.42
CA ILE A 64 4.39 10.19 -2.04
C ILE A 64 3.66 10.74 -0.80
N ALA A 65 2.34 10.53 -0.72
CA ALA A 65 1.53 10.98 0.41
C ALA A 65 1.87 10.26 1.72
N ASN A 66 2.36 9.01 1.65
CA ASN A 66 2.72 8.19 2.80
C ASN A 66 4.24 7.98 2.92
N GLN A 67 5.06 8.89 2.40
CA GLN A 67 6.51 8.69 2.25
C GLN A 67 7.24 8.35 3.57
N ASP A 68 6.72 8.81 4.71
CA ASP A 68 7.31 8.57 6.02
C ASP A 68 7.16 7.11 6.47
N ASP A 69 6.22 6.37 5.88
CA ASP A 69 5.95 4.96 6.17
C ASP A 69 6.75 3.99 5.27
N PHE A 70 7.60 4.52 4.39
CA PHE A 70 8.35 3.73 3.42
C PHE A 70 9.86 3.77 3.63
N VAL A 71 10.51 2.65 3.32
CA VAL A 71 11.94 2.57 3.04
C VAL A 71 12.16 2.18 1.57
N ILE A 72 13.29 2.59 1.00
CA ILE A 72 13.71 2.23 -0.36
C ILE A 72 15.11 1.60 -0.32
N ASN A 73 15.35 0.55 -1.10
CA ASN A 73 16.71 0.00 -1.21
C ASN A 73 17.60 0.85 -2.12
N ASP A 74 18.91 0.71 -1.96
CA ASP A 74 19.88 1.17 -2.96
C ASP A 74 19.67 0.40 -4.28
N PRO A 75 19.36 1.05 -5.40
CA PRO A 75 19.03 0.39 -6.66
C PRO A 75 20.13 -0.57 -7.15
N ARG A 76 19.71 -1.71 -7.71
CA ARG A 76 20.62 -2.66 -8.33
C ARG A 76 20.77 -2.28 -9.81
N SER A 77 21.88 -1.62 -10.16
CA SER A 77 22.16 -1.20 -11.55
C SER A 77 21.15 -0.16 -12.07
N ASP A 78 20.57 -0.39 -13.27
CA ASP A 78 19.68 0.55 -13.94
C ASP A 78 18.19 0.24 -13.67
N GLU A 79 17.91 -0.71 -12.78
CA GLU A 79 16.54 -1.09 -12.40
C GLU A 79 15.98 -0.14 -11.33
N PRO A 80 14.66 0.10 -11.31
CA PRO A 80 14.01 0.85 -10.23
C PRO A 80 14.27 0.23 -8.85
N GLY A 81 14.25 1.09 -7.82
CA GLY A 81 14.25 0.63 -6.44
C GLY A 81 12.95 -0.10 -6.07
N TYR A 82 13.09 -0.97 -5.08
CA TYR A 82 12.03 -1.59 -4.31
C TYR A 82 11.76 -0.77 -3.05
N PHE A 83 10.50 -0.79 -2.64
CA PHE A 83 9.94 -0.08 -1.51
C PHE A 83 9.39 -1.09 -0.50
N GLY A 84 9.61 -0.87 0.78
CA GLY A 84 9.01 -1.66 1.86
C GLY A 84 8.56 -0.76 3.00
N LEU A 85 7.98 -1.36 4.04
CA LEU A 85 7.50 -0.61 5.20
C LEU A 85 8.68 -0.10 6.03
N HIS A 86 8.57 1.15 6.47
CA HIS A 86 9.43 1.67 7.52
C HIS A 86 9.14 0.91 8.83
N PRO A 87 10.15 0.57 9.65
CA PRO A 87 9.93 -0.18 10.90
C PRO A 87 8.91 0.48 11.83
N ASP A 88 8.87 1.82 11.87
CA ASP A 88 7.92 2.58 12.69
C ASP A 88 6.48 2.55 12.15
N ALA A 89 6.27 2.12 10.90
CA ALA A 89 4.96 1.97 10.28
C ALA A 89 4.39 0.55 10.44
N VAL A 90 5.21 -0.40 10.92
CA VAL A 90 4.74 -1.75 11.24
C VAL A 90 4.13 -1.71 12.64
N PRO A 91 2.84 -2.05 12.80
CA PRO A 91 2.26 -2.16 14.13
C PRO A 91 3.03 -3.19 14.95
N ASP A 92 3.37 -2.87 16.20
CA ASP A 92 3.89 -3.88 17.11
C ASP A 92 2.83 -4.99 17.24
N ASP A 93 3.16 -6.21 16.83
CA ASP A 93 2.37 -7.42 17.12
C ASP A 93 2.41 -7.70 18.64
N GLU A 94 1.79 -6.85 19.47
CA GLU A 94 1.63 -7.09 20.91
C GLU A 94 0.51 -8.10 21.22
N ASP A 95 -0.17 -8.66 20.21
CA ASP A 95 -1.27 -9.62 20.39
C ASP A 95 -1.01 -11.01 19.78
N GLY A 96 0.24 -11.45 19.77
CA GLY A 96 0.62 -12.84 19.53
C GLY A 96 0.48 -13.74 20.77
N GLN A 97 -0.74 -13.83 21.32
CA GLN A 97 -1.24 -14.91 22.17
C GLN A 97 -0.28 -15.45 23.27
N LYS A 98 -0.34 -14.85 24.46
CA LYS A 98 -0.21 -15.64 25.70
C LYS A 98 -1.35 -16.66 25.74
N GLU A 99 -1.11 -17.90 25.35
CA GLU A 99 -1.84 -19.03 25.94
C GLU A 99 -1.06 -19.47 27.18
N ASP A 100 -1.27 -18.73 28.27
CA ASP A 100 -1.21 -19.34 29.60
C ASP A 100 -2.57 -20.01 29.86
N ASP A 101 -2.49 -21.13 30.59
CA ASP A 101 -3.53 -21.82 31.36
C ASP A 101 -4.19 -23.11 30.82
N GLU A 102 -3.71 -24.22 31.43
CA GLU A 102 -4.48 -25.20 32.23
C GLU A 102 -5.30 -26.27 31.49
N GLU A 103 -4.74 -27.47 31.30
CA GLU A 103 -4.84 -28.65 32.20
C GLU A 103 -4.07 -29.88 31.66
#